data_AF-O43089-F1
#
_entry.id   AF-O43089-F1
#
_cell.length_a   1.000
_cell.length_b   1.000
_cell.length_c   1.000
_cell.angle_alpha   90.00
_cell.angle_beta   90.00
_cell.angle_gamma   90.00
#
_symmetry.space_group_name_H-M   'P 1'
#
loop_
_entity.id
_entity.type
_entity.pdbx_description
1 polymer ?
#
loop_
_entity_poly.entity_id
_entity_poly.type
_entity_poly.pdbx_seq_one_letter_code
_entity_poly.pdbx_strand_id
1 'polypeptide(L)'
;MSLNQKITKAVALWPKDELRPWLSFPKTLDTSIRARLQKMPPQQANKQLNALNNLLDNVYWNKYIPKQVVLKPQFKPSYYESLTQIRRKEEKAPLWKRLFKRK
;
A
#
# COMPACT_ATOMS: atom_id res chain seq x y z
N MET A 1 -0.28 -23.98 0.51
CA MET A 1 0.01 -22.84 -0.40
C MET A 1 1.53 -22.69 -0.53
N SER A 2 2.07 -22.72 -1.75
CA SER A 2 3.51 -22.60 -2.02
C SER A 2 4.01 -21.17 -1.74
N LEU A 3 5.33 -21.01 -1.58
CA LEU A 3 5.95 -19.69 -1.35
C LEU A 3 5.63 -18.71 -2.49
N ASN A 4 5.71 -19.18 -3.74
CA ASN A 4 5.37 -18.37 -4.91
C ASN A 4 3.90 -17.93 -4.89
N GLN A 5 2.98 -18.84 -4.58
CA GLN A 5 1.55 -18.52 -4.46
C GLN A 5 1.29 -17.46 -3.39
N LYS A 6 1.95 -17.57 -2.22
CA LYS A 6 1.86 -16.59 -1.14
C LYS A 6 2.38 -15.22 -1.56
N ILE A 7 3.49 -15.16 -2.31
CA ILE A 7 4.02 -13.89 -2.84
C ILE A 7 3.05 -13.29 -3.86
N THR A 8 2.56 -14.08 -4.82
CA THR A 8 1.59 -13.61 -5.82
C THR A 8 0.32 -13.08 -5.16
N LYS A 9 -0.20 -13.77 -4.14
CA LYS A 9 -1.33 -13.29 -3.33
C LYS A 9 -1.00 -11.96 -2.67
N ALA A 10 0.16 -11.84 -2.01
CA ALA A 10 0.55 -10.63 -1.32
C ALA A 10 0.70 -9.42 -2.27
N VAL A 11 1.24 -9.64 -3.46
CA VAL A 11 1.39 -8.60 -4.49
C VAL A 11 0.03 -8.19 -5.06
N ALA A 12 -0.87 -9.14 -5.27
CA ALA A 12 -2.21 -8.88 -5.81
C ALA A 12 -3.11 -8.11 -4.82
N LEU A 13 -3.00 -8.41 -3.52
CA LEU A 13 -3.75 -7.73 -2.47
C LEU A 13 -3.12 -6.41 -2.02
N TRP A 14 -1.99 -6.01 -2.60
CA TRP A 14 -1.33 -4.78 -2.21
C TRP A 14 -2.20 -3.55 -2.55
N PRO A 15 -2.36 -2.59 -1.63
CA PRO A 15 -3.22 -1.43 -1.85
C PRO A 15 -2.69 -0.54 -2.99
N LYS A 16 -3.62 0.01 -3.78
CA LYS A 16 -3.31 1.01 -4.80
C LYS A 16 -3.16 2.38 -4.15
N ASP A 17 -2.15 3.13 -4.56
CA ASP A 17 -1.93 4.50 -4.07
C ASP A 17 -2.78 5.49 -4.88
N GLU A 18 -3.87 5.98 -4.28
CA GLU A 18 -4.74 6.99 -4.90
C GLU A 18 -4.04 8.33 -5.14
N LEU A 19 -3.03 8.68 -4.35
CA LEU A 19 -2.31 9.95 -4.49
C LEU A 19 -1.30 9.91 -5.64
N ARG A 20 -0.82 8.72 -6.01
CA ARG A 20 0.23 8.52 -7.02
C ARG A 20 -0.12 7.38 -7.99
N PRO A 21 -1.17 7.53 -8.80
CA PRO A 21 -1.63 6.46 -9.71
C PRO A 21 -0.61 6.07 -10.80
N TRP A 22 0.33 6.97 -11.14
CA TRP A 22 1.42 6.66 -12.08
C TRP A 22 2.48 5.71 -11.48
N LEU A 23 2.47 5.54 -10.16
CA LEU A 23 3.42 4.72 -9.45
C LEU A 23 2.83 3.32 -9.26
N SER A 24 3.03 2.48 -10.27
CA SER A 24 2.68 1.07 -10.19
C SER A 24 3.79 0.31 -9.47
N PHE A 25 3.49 -0.20 -8.27
CA PHE A 25 4.42 -0.96 -7.44
C PHE A 25 4.47 -2.50 -7.61
N PRO A 26 3.50 -3.22 -8.21
CA PRO A 26 3.45 -4.68 -8.14
C PRO A 26 4.74 -5.39 -8.56
N LYS A 27 5.35 -4.97 -9.68
CA LYS A 27 6.59 -5.59 -10.18
C LYS A 27 7.78 -5.33 -9.25
N THR A 28 7.92 -4.09 -8.79
CA THR A 28 8.97 -3.69 -7.84
C THR A 28 8.79 -4.42 -6.51
N LEU A 29 7.55 -4.53 -6.05
CA LEU A 29 7.19 -5.23 -4.82
C LEU A 29 7.51 -6.72 -4.92
N ASP A 30 7.06 -7.41 -5.98
CA ASP A 30 7.35 -8.82 -6.22
C ASP A 30 8.86 -9.09 -6.21
N THR A 31 9.61 -8.30 -6.99
CA THR A 31 11.07 -8.39 -7.05
C THR A 31 11.71 -8.17 -5.68
N SER A 32 11.27 -7.14 -4.96
CA SER A 32 11.82 -6.80 -3.65
C SER A 32 11.53 -7.84 -2.58
N ILE A 33 10.32 -8.42 -2.58
CA ILE A 33 9.92 -9.47 -1.65
C ILE A 33 10.76 -10.72 -1.92
N ARG A 34 10.86 -11.15 -3.18
CA ARG A 34 11.68 -12.32 -3.56
C ARG A 34 13.14 -12.13 -3.16
N ALA A 35 13.73 -10.99 -3.49
CA ALA A 35 15.12 -10.69 -3.15
C ALA A 35 15.38 -10.68 -1.64
N ARG A 36 14.43 -10.18 -0.83
CA ARG A 36 14.53 -10.20 0.63
C ARG A 36 14.39 -11.62 1.19
N LEU A 37 13.43 -12.40 0.70
CA LEU A 37 13.18 -13.76 1.19
C LEU A 37 14.32 -14.72 0.84
N GLN A 38 14.97 -14.55 -0.33
CA GLN A 38 16.14 -15.35 -0.74
C GLN A 38 17.36 -15.15 0.17
N LYS A 39 17.50 -13.98 0.80
CA LYS A 39 18.62 -13.66 1.71
C LYS A 39 18.42 -14.17 3.13
N MET A 40 17.25 -14.74 3.44
CA MET A 40 16.89 -15.16 4.79
C MET A 40 16.84 -16.68 4.92
N PRO A 41 17.09 -17.24 6.12
CA PRO A 41 16.84 -18.65 6.40
C PRO A 41 15.38 -19.04 6.06
N PRO A 42 15.13 -20.25 5.51
CA PRO A 42 13.80 -20.64 5.02
C PRO A 42 12.68 -20.52 6.07
N GLN A 43 12.97 -20.86 7.33
CA GLN A 43 12.01 -20.74 8.43
C GLN A 43 11.62 -19.28 8.71
N GLN A 44 12.60 -18.37 8.70
CA GLN A 44 12.37 -16.94 8.90
C GLN A 44 11.61 -16.34 7.71
N ALA A 45 11.98 -16.71 6.49
CA ALA A 45 11.30 -16.29 5.27
C ALA A 45 9.81 -16.68 5.29
N ASN A 46 9.50 -17.93 5.67
CA ASN A 46 8.11 -18.38 5.79
C ASN A 46 7.34 -17.63 6.90
N LYS A 47 7.99 -17.34 8.04
CA LYS A 47 7.38 -16.54 9.13
C LYS A 47 7.03 -15.13 8.67
N GLN A 48 7.95 -14.44 8.00
CA GLN A 48 7.73 -13.09 7.47
C GLN A 48 6.63 -13.07 6.42
N LEU A 49 6.61 -14.07 5.52
CA LEU A 49 5.59 -14.16 4.48
C LEU A 49 4.20 -14.48 5.05
N ASN A 50 4.11 -15.29 6.11
CA ASN A 50 2.86 -15.53 6.82
C ASN A 50 2.38 -14.26 7.51
N ALA A 51 3.27 -13.53 8.18
CA ALA A 51 2.92 -12.25 8.81
C ALA A 51 2.40 -11.24 7.79
N LEU A 52 3.06 -11.13 6.63
CA LEU A 52 2.61 -10.27 5.54
C LEU A 52 1.21 -10.65 5.04
N ASN A 53 0.95 -11.94 4.80
CA ASN A 53 -0.38 -12.38 4.38
C ASN A 53 -1.44 -12.11 5.46
N ASN A 54 -1.14 -12.34 6.73
CA ASN A 54 -2.08 -12.05 7.82
C ASN A 54 -2.41 -10.54 7.92
N LEU A 55 -1.44 -9.67 7.63
CA LEU A 55 -1.67 -8.22 7.56
C LEU A 55 -2.59 -7.87 6.38
N LEU A 56 -2.33 -8.42 5.20
CA LEU A 56 -3.14 -8.15 4.00
C LEU A 56 -4.55 -8.75 4.08
N ASP A 57 -4.71 -9.87 4.77
CA ASP A 57 -6.00 -10.50 5.06
C ASP A 57 -6.74 -9.81 6.23
N ASN A 58 -6.21 -8.71 6.77
CA ASN A 58 -6.77 -7.96 7.89
C ASN A 58 -7.11 -8.83 9.13
N VAL A 59 -6.37 -9.93 9.35
CA VAL A 59 -6.63 -10.87 10.45
C VAL A 59 -6.61 -10.15 11.81
N TYR A 60 -5.70 -9.20 11.96
CA TYR A 60 -5.53 -8.45 13.20
C TYR A 60 -6.66 -7.46 13.46
N TRP A 61 -7.32 -6.94 12.42
CA TRP A 61 -8.47 -6.05 12.58
C TRP A 61 -9.64 -6.75 13.28
N ASN A 62 -9.90 -7.99 12.87
CA ASN A 62 -10.96 -8.81 13.46
C ASN A 62 -10.60 -9.32 14.85
N LYS A 63 -9.30 -9.59 15.09
CA LYS A 63 -8.83 -10.12 16.37
C LYS A 63 -8.69 -9.04 17.45
N TYR A 64 -8.29 -7.83 17.06
CA TYR A 64 -7.98 -6.74 17.96
C TYR A 64 -8.72 -5.48 17.49
N ILE A 65 -10.03 -5.43 17.75
CA ILE A 65 -10.88 -4.32 17.32
C ILE A 65 -10.38 -3.03 17.97
N PRO A 66 -9.80 -2.10 17.20
CA PRO A 66 -9.25 -0.88 17.76
C PRO A 66 -10.36 0.08 18.17
N LYS A 67 -10.15 0.83 19.26
CA LYS A 67 -11.06 1.90 19.67
C LYS A 67 -11.09 2.99 18.60
N GLN A 68 -12.25 3.60 18.36
CA GLN A 68 -12.42 4.65 17.34
C GLN A 68 -11.47 5.84 17.50
N VAL A 69 -11.06 6.15 18.73
CA VAL A 69 -10.08 7.21 19.04
C VAL A 69 -8.70 6.89 18.45
N VAL A 70 -8.31 5.61 18.39
CA VAL A 70 -7.02 5.17 17.83
C VAL A 70 -7.04 5.16 16.30
N LEU A 71 -8.22 5.00 15.70
CA LEU A 71 -8.40 4.95 14.24
C LEU A 71 -8.36 6.32 13.57
N LYS A 72 -8.51 7.41 14.32
CA LYS A 72 -8.50 8.77 13.79
C LYS A 72 -7.17 9.44 14.11
N PRO A 73 -6.55 10.15 13.15
CA PRO A 73 -5.37 10.94 13.45
C PRO A 73 -5.73 12.02 14.46
N GLN A 74 -4.94 12.18 15.52
CA GLN A 74 -5.14 13.28 16.48
C GLN A 74 -4.83 14.64 15.85
N PHE A 75 -3.83 14.70 14.97
CA PHE A 75 -3.39 15.92 14.30
C PHE A 75 -3.81 15.93 12.84
N LYS A 76 -4.50 17.01 12.43
CA LYS A 76 -5.00 17.22 11.07
C LYS A 76 -5.80 16.01 10.53
N PRO A 77 -6.93 15.66 11.16
CA PRO A 77 -7.70 14.46 10.79
C PRO A 77 -8.16 14.44 9.32
N SER A 78 -8.37 15.62 8.72
CA SER A 78 -8.78 15.78 7.32
C SER A 78 -7.62 15.95 6.34
N TYR A 79 -6.36 15.81 6.78
CA TYR A 79 -5.21 16.06 5.91
C TYR A 79 -5.19 15.15 4.68
N TYR A 80 -5.39 13.85 4.88
CA TYR A 80 -5.42 12.89 3.78
C TYR A 80 -6.59 13.17 2.81
N GLU A 81 -7.76 13.50 3.34
CA GLU A 81 -8.92 13.91 2.54
C GLU A 81 -8.63 15.18 1.72
N SER A 82 -7.94 16.16 2.31
CA SER A 82 -7.52 17.36 1.58
C SER A 82 -6.54 17.04 0.45
N LEU A 83 -5.59 16.12 0.66
CA LEU A 83 -4.66 15.68 -0.39
C LEU A 83 -5.37 14.96 -1.54
N THR A 84 -6.27 14.03 -1.22
CA THR A 84 -7.06 13.33 -2.25
C THR A 84 -7.99 14.29 -3.00
N GLN A 85 -8.56 15.29 -2.31
CA GLN A 85 -9.37 16.33 -2.94
C GLN A 85 -8.54 17.23 -3.87
N ILE A 86 -7.35 17.66 -3.44
CA ILE A 86 -6.40 18.42 -4.27
C ILE A 86 -6.08 17.60 -5.52
N ARG A 87 -5.77 16.31 -5.35
CA ARG A 87 -5.45 15.40 -6.46
C ARG A 87 -6.61 15.26 -7.46
N ARG A 88 -7.82 14.99 -6.97
CA ARG A 88 -9.03 14.89 -7.82
C ARG A 88 -9.31 16.19 -8.58
N LYS A 89 -9.00 17.35 -8.00
CA LYS A 89 -9.11 18.66 -8.68
C LYS A 89 -8.04 18.84 -9.75
N GLU A 90 -6.81 18.41 -9.49
CA GLU A 90 -5.70 18.45 -10.48
C GLU A 90 -5.95 17.55 -11.69
N GLU A 91 -6.54 16.38 -11.48
CA GLU A 91 -6.87 15.45 -12.57
C GLU A 91 -7.96 16.01 -13.50
N LYS A 92 -8.86 16.84 -12.97
CA LYS A 92 -9.90 17.54 -13.75
C LYS A 92 -9.40 18.84 -14.40
N ALA A 93 -8.18 19.29 -14.11
CA ALA A 93 -7.66 20.52 -14.68
C ALA A 93 -7.34 20.34 -16.17
N PRO A 94 -7.73 21.28 -17.04
CA PRO A 94 -7.47 21.16 -18.46
C PRO A 94 -5.97 21.16 -18.76
N LEU A 95 -5.56 20.38 -19.78
CA LEU A 95 -4.15 20.12 -20.11
C LEU A 95 -3.31 21.40 -20.26
N TRP A 96 -3.87 22.48 -20.80
CA TRP A 96 -3.17 23.75 -20.96
C TRP A 96 -2.71 24.35 -19.62
N LYS A 97 -3.52 24.30 -18.54
CA LYS A 97 -3.10 24.79 -17.20
C LYS A 97 -1.88 24.03 -16.68
N ARG A 98 -1.75 22.74 -17.00
CA ARG A 98 -0.62 21.89 -16.58
C ARG A 98 0.67 22.26 -17.32
N LEU A 99 0.56 22.68 -18.59
CA LEU A 99 1.71 23.10 -19.39
C LEU A 99 2.26 24.46 -18.92
N PHE A 100 1.39 25.42 -18.58
CA PHE A 100 1.83 26.77 -18.17
C PHE A 100 2.28 26.88 -16.71
N LYS A 101 2.00 25.89 -15.85
CA LYS A 101 2.47 25.88 -14.44
C LYS A 101 3.95 25.51 -14.28
N ARG A 102 4.61 24.99 -15.32
CA ARG A 102 6.05 24.67 -15.31
C ARG A 102 6.86 25.90 -15.73
N LYS A 103 6.91 26.91 -14.88
CA LYS A 103 7.93 27.97 -14.85
C LYS A 103 8.21 28.27 -13.39
#